data_AF-A0AAV8DD16-F1
#
_entry.id   AF-A0AAV8DD16-F1
#
_cell.length_a   1.000
_cell.length_b   1.000
_cell.length_c   1.000
_cell.angle_alpha   90.00
_cell.angle_beta   90.00
_cell.angle_gamma   90.00
#
_symmetry.space_group_name_H-M   'P 1'
#
loop_
_entity.id
_entity.type
_entity.pdbx_description
1 polymer ?
#
loop_
_entity_poly.entity_id
_entity_poly.type
_entity_poly.pdbx_seq_one_letter_code
_entity_poly.pdbx_strand_id
1 'polypeptide(L)'
;METSPTSPFKSLRLAHLAKQLRLYKAPICPLDFPNEESEVDDGRKEVAPSSLSRPGRIPFKTAAVLICLFEDSSGDLRVILTKRSSNLHTSPGEVSLPGGKTEEGDKDEMETAVREAKEEIGLQPNLVSVVTVLEPIFTKSLLRVVPVVCIFNDKDAFKPVLNPDEVEEIFDVPLEMFLKDENRRAEDREWQGIKYLLHFFDYTKDDIKYLIWGLTAGILIRAASVVYQRSPSFQEQHPGYWNSIFQKIEKLLGPCR
;
A
#
# COMPACT_ATOMS: atom_id res chain seq x y z
N MET A 1 2.32 36.10 -20.16
CA MET A 1 2.73 34.80 -20.71
C MET A 1 2.68 33.80 -19.56
N GLU A 2 1.53 33.18 -19.35
CA GLU A 2 1.41 32.11 -18.35
C GLU A 2 2.09 30.86 -18.90
N THR A 3 3.20 30.48 -18.30
CA THR A 3 3.82 29.17 -18.53
C THR A 3 2.93 28.14 -17.87
N SER A 4 2.08 27.48 -18.65
CA SER A 4 1.39 26.27 -18.23
C SER A 4 2.42 25.27 -17.67
N PRO A 5 2.18 24.67 -16.48
CA PRO A 5 3.17 23.79 -15.86
C PRO A 5 3.40 22.57 -16.76
N THR A 6 4.63 22.43 -17.25
CA THR A 6 5.09 21.23 -17.96
C THR A 6 4.92 20.04 -17.03
N SER A 7 4.12 19.06 -17.43
CA SER A 7 3.91 17.81 -16.70
C SER A 7 5.26 17.17 -16.32
N PRO A 8 5.44 16.68 -15.07
CA PRO A 8 6.66 16.01 -14.67
C PRO A 8 6.83 14.63 -15.33
N PHE A 9 5.78 14.12 -15.97
CA PHE A 9 5.79 12.81 -16.64
C PHE A 9 6.16 12.94 -18.12
N LYS A 10 7.03 12.04 -18.59
CA LYS A 10 7.40 11.90 -20.01
C LYS A 10 6.22 11.47 -20.91
N SER A 11 5.23 10.78 -20.36
CA SER A 11 4.08 10.22 -21.08
C SER A 11 2.79 10.96 -20.76
N LEU A 12 2.02 11.32 -21.80
CA LEU A 12 0.68 11.91 -21.63
C LEU A 12 -0.28 10.93 -20.94
N ARG A 13 -0.14 9.63 -21.19
CA ARG A 13 -0.95 8.59 -20.54
C ARG A 13 -0.65 8.53 -19.05
N LEU A 14 0.63 8.60 -18.65
CA LEU A 14 1.02 8.71 -17.23
C LEU A 14 0.52 10.01 -16.59
N ALA A 15 0.55 11.14 -17.31
CA ALA A 15 0.02 12.40 -16.80
C ALA A 15 -1.50 12.34 -16.56
N HIS A 16 -2.25 11.72 -17.48
CA HIS A 16 -3.69 11.47 -17.31
C HIS A 16 -3.97 10.50 -16.15
N LEU A 17 -3.21 9.41 -16.05
CA LEU A 17 -3.32 8.47 -14.94
C LEU A 17 -3.04 9.15 -13.60
N ALA A 18 -1.99 9.96 -13.51
CA ALA A 18 -1.67 10.73 -12.30
C ALA A 18 -2.83 11.66 -11.91
N LYS A 19 -3.44 12.35 -12.88
CA LYS A 19 -4.61 13.20 -12.64
C LYS A 19 -5.80 12.38 -12.14
N GLN A 20 -6.08 11.23 -12.76
CA GLN A 20 -7.13 10.30 -12.32
C GLN A 20 -6.90 9.85 -10.87
N LEU A 21 -5.69 9.36 -10.56
CA LEU A 21 -5.37 8.82 -9.25
C LEU A 21 -5.38 9.90 -8.16
N ARG A 22 -4.98 11.13 -8.45
CA ARG A 22 -5.10 12.26 -7.50
C ARG A 22 -6.55 12.61 -7.14
N LEU A 23 -7.52 12.18 -7.95
CA LEU A 23 -8.94 12.35 -7.66
C LEU A 23 -9.54 11.15 -6.93
N TYR A 24 -8.77 10.08 -6.71
CA TYR A 24 -9.21 8.93 -5.93
C TYR A 24 -9.53 9.36 -4.50
N LYS A 25 -10.70 8.92 -4.01
CA LYS A 25 -11.09 9.08 -2.62
C LYS A 25 -11.22 7.68 -2.04
N ALA A 26 -10.34 7.35 -1.10
CA ALA A 26 -10.43 6.10 -0.37
C ALA A 26 -11.81 6.01 0.31
N PRO A 27 -12.44 4.81 0.33
CA PRO A 27 -13.61 4.59 1.16
C PRO A 27 -13.31 4.99 2.61
N ILE A 28 -14.26 5.64 3.27
CA ILE A 28 -14.09 6.10 4.65
C ILE A 28 -13.80 4.87 5.53
N CYS A 29 -12.63 4.86 6.16
CA CYS A 29 -12.34 3.88 7.19
C CYS A 29 -13.17 4.25 8.42
N PRO A 30 -13.96 3.35 9.01
CA PRO A 30 -14.79 3.65 10.20
C PRO A 30 -13.98 4.07 11.43
N LEU A 31 -12.64 4.03 11.36
CA LEU A 31 -11.75 4.53 12.39
C LEU A 31 -11.36 6.01 12.27
N ASP A 32 -11.65 6.64 11.14
CA ASP A 32 -11.29 8.04 10.91
C ASP A 32 -12.37 9.02 11.41
N PHE A 33 -13.39 8.54 12.13
CA PHE A 33 -14.32 9.43 12.84
C PHE A 33 -13.60 10.15 13.97
N PRO A 34 -13.64 11.49 14.02
CA PRO A 34 -13.39 12.21 15.26
C PRO A 34 -14.40 11.71 16.30
N ASN A 35 -13.98 11.49 17.55
CA ASN A 35 -14.94 11.43 18.64
C ASN A 35 -15.74 12.74 18.58
N GLU A 36 -17.06 12.68 18.35
CA GLU A 36 -17.94 13.78 18.71
C GLU A 36 -17.91 13.89 20.24
N GLU A 37 -16.93 14.61 20.77
CA GLU A 37 -16.98 15.08 22.15
C GLU A 37 -18.07 16.14 22.20
N SER A 38 -19.22 15.76 22.75
CA SER A 38 -20.24 16.68 23.21
C SER A 38 -19.59 17.70 24.14
N GLU A 39 -19.52 18.97 23.71
CA GLU A 39 -19.10 20.09 24.54
C GLU A 39 -19.99 20.16 25.79
N VAL A 40 -19.43 19.79 26.94
CA VAL A 40 -19.93 20.25 28.24
C VAL A 40 -18.83 21.13 28.83
N ASP A 41 -19.08 22.42 28.77
CA ASP A 41 -18.30 23.50 29.38
C ASP A 41 -18.25 23.30 30.91
N ASP A 42 -17.07 23.01 31.46
CA ASP A 42 -16.77 23.30 32.86
C ASP A 42 -15.32 23.81 32.97
N GLY A 43 -15.21 25.12 33.19
CA GLY A 43 -13.96 25.85 33.18
C GLY A 43 -13.02 25.44 34.32
N ARG A 44 -11.87 24.86 33.97
CA ARG A 44 -10.63 24.95 34.77
C ARG A 44 -9.41 25.10 33.86
N LYS A 45 -8.64 26.17 34.08
CA LYS A 45 -7.27 26.33 33.60
C LYS A 45 -6.37 25.36 34.36
N GLU A 46 -5.51 24.59 33.68
CA GLU A 46 -4.06 24.57 33.92
C GLU A 46 -3.24 23.63 33.01
N VAL A 47 -2.08 24.17 32.62
CA VAL A 47 -0.78 23.57 32.19
C VAL A 47 -0.74 22.53 31.06
N ALA A 48 -0.08 22.93 29.96
CA ALA A 48 0.27 22.07 28.83
C ALA A 48 1.45 21.14 29.14
N PRO A 49 1.37 19.86 28.73
CA PRO A 49 2.52 19.09 28.29
C PRO A 49 2.46 18.84 26.77
N SER A 50 3.64 18.92 26.18
CA SER A 50 3.99 18.62 24.80
C SER A 50 3.57 17.22 24.33
N SER A 51 3.27 17.11 23.03
CA SER A 51 2.99 15.89 22.25
C SER A 51 1.61 15.24 22.48
N LEU A 52 0.54 15.96 22.14
CA LEU A 52 -0.78 15.36 22.00
C LEU A 52 -0.89 14.61 20.67
N SER A 53 -0.70 13.29 20.75
CA SER A 53 -1.37 12.35 19.86
C SER A 53 -2.86 12.72 19.78
N ARG A 54 -3.39 12.80 18.57
CA ARG A 54 -4.82 13.08 18.33
C ARG A 54 -5.68 12.09 19.14
N PRO A 55 -6.57 12.55 20.04
CA PRO A 55 -7.39 11.66 20.85
C PRO A 55 -8.37 10.90 19.95
N GLY A 56 -8.40 9.57 20.08
CA GLY A 56 -9.36 8.69 19.36
C GLY A 56 -8.73 7.58 18.51
N ARG A 57 -7.43 7.63 18.18
CA ARG A 57 -6.77 6.52 17.46
C ARG A 57 -6.25 5.47 18.45
N ILE A 58 -6.81 4.26 18.42
CA ILE A 58 -6.15 3.08 19.01
C ILE A 58 -4.74 2.99 18.37
N PRO A 59 -3.64 2.95 19.15
CA PRO A 59 -2.30 2.97 18.59
C PRO A 59 -2.00 1.62 17.93
N PHE A 60 -2.28 1.51 16.64
CA PHE A 60 -1.82 0.40 15.82
C PHE A 60 -0.39 0.67 15.36
N LYS A 61 0.44 -0.38 15.34
CA LYS A 61 1.69 -0.33 14.58
C LYS A 61 1.31 -0.05 13.12
N THR A 62 1.96 0.93 12.51
CA THR A 62 1.71 1.33 11.12
C THR A 62 2.93 1.01 10.27
N ALA A 63 2.66 0.57 9.06
CA ALA A 63 3.62 0.37 7.99
C ALA A 63 3.07 0.98 6.71
N ALA A 64 3.95 1.36 5.80
CA ALA A 64 3.57 1.88 4.50
C ALA A 64 4.35 1.14 3.40
N VAL A 65 3.67 0.87 2.29
CA VAL A 65 4.26 0.18 1.14
C VAL A 65 4.07 1.00 -0.13
N LEU A 66 5.09 1.02 -0.99
CA LEU A 66 5.13 1.86 -2.17
C LEU A 66 4.81 1.05 -3.45
N ILE A 67 3.72 1.40 -4.10
CA ILE A 67 3.31 0.89 -5.41
C ILE A 67 3.90 1.81 -6.48
N CYS A 68 5.09 1.46 -6.96
CA CYS A 68 5.82 2.26 -7.95
C CYS A 68 5.41 1.87 -9.38
N LEU A 69 4.64 2.73 -10.05
CA LEU A 69 4.13 2.48 -11.39
C LEU A 69 5.00 3.15 -12.47
N PHE A 70 5.18 2.47 -13.60
CA PHE A 70 5.79 3.00 -14.81
C PHE A 70 5.23 2.32 -16.06
N GLU A 71 5.45 2.92 -17.22
CA GLU A 71 5.19 2.28 -18.52
C GLU A 71 6.47 1.61 -19.01
N ASP A 72 6.35 0.37 -19.49
CA ASP A 72 7.45 -0.27 -20.21
C ASP A 72 7.52 0.19 -21.67
N SER A 73 8.46 -0.40 -22.43
CA SER A 73 8.66 -0.10 -23.85
C SER A 73 7.44 -0.39 -24.73
N SER A 74 6.55 -1.27 -24.30
CA SER A 74 5.31 -1.63 -24.99
C SER A 74 4.15 -0.71 -24.58
N GLY A 75 4.35 0.13 -23.57
CA GLY A 75 3.34 0.99 -22.97
C GLY A 75 2.48 0.28 -21.92
N ASP A 76 2.84 -0.93 -21.48
CA ASP A 76 2.11 -1.61 -20.42
C ASP A 76 2.50 -1.04 -19.06
N LEU A 77 1.50 -0.87 -18.17
CA LEU A 77 1.78 -0.41 -16.82
C LEU A 77 2.36 -1.54 -15.98
N ARG A 78 3.50 -1.28 -15.37
CA ARG A 78 4.25 -2.22 -14.54
C ARG A 78 4.43 -1.68 -13.13
N VAL A 79 4.61 -2.59 -12.19
CA VAL A 79 4.87 -2.29 -10.78
C VAL A 79 6.19 -2.91 -10.33
N ILE A 80 7.00 -2.15 -9.59
CA ILE A 80 8.24 -2.65 -8.97
C ILE A 80 7.90 -3.51 -7.74
N LEU A 81 8.57 -4.65 -7.63
CA LEU A 81 8.52 -5.56 -6.48
C LEU A 81 9.93 -5.95 -6.04
N THR A 82 10.02 -6.40 -4.80
CA THR A 82 11.25 -6.96 -4.22
C THR A 82 11.03 -8.42 -3.85
N LYS A 83 12.08 -9.22 -3.99
CA LYS A 83 12.19 -10.50 -3.29
C LYS A 83 12.99 -10.25 -2.02
N ARG A 84 12.37 -10.50 -0.87
CA ARG A 84 12.99 -10.25 0.44
C ARG A 84 14.18 -11.16 0.66
N SER A 85 15.22 -10.65 1.32
CA SER A 85 16.40 -11.42 1.69
C SER A 85 16.00 -12.65 2.51
N SER A 86 16.58 -13.79 2.14
CA SER A 86 16.35 -15.07 2.83
C SER A 86 16.86 -15.08 4.28
N ASN A 87 17.67 -14.09 4.67
CA ASN A 87 18.23 -13.93 6.01
C ASN A 87 17.31 -13.20 7.00
N LEU A 88 16.16 -12.68 6.54
CA LEU A 88 15.26 -11.91 7.40
C LEU A 88 14.46 -12.79 8.35
N HIS A 89 14.19 -12.25 9.54
CA HIS A 89 13.38 -12.94 10.56
C HIS A 89 11.90 -13.09 10.18
N THR A 90 11.37 -12.20 9.33
CA THR A 90 9.97 -12.18 8.94
C THR A 90 9.83 -12.22 7.43
N SER A 91 9.01 -13.15 6.94
CA SER A 91 8.73 -13.36 5.52
C SER A 91 9.99 -13.50 4.64
N PRO A 92 10.98 -14.33 5.02
CA PRO A 92 12.19 -14.52 4.23
C PRO A 92 11.86 -15.09 2.84
N GLY A 93 12.45 -14.51 1.80
CA GLY A 93 12.27 -14.97 0.41
C GLY A 93 10.90 -14.64 -0.21
N GLU A 94 9.97 -14.03 0.53
CA GLU A 94 8.66 -13.64 0.00
C GLU A 94 8.77 -12.43 -0.94
N VAL A 95 7.85 -12.36 -1.90
CA VAL A 95 7.70 -11.18 -2.76
C VAL A 95 6.89 -10.11 -2.05
N SER A 96 7.42 -8.89 -2.01
CA SER A 96 6.78 -7.73 -1.40
C SER A 96 6.85 -6.49 -2.28
N LEU A 97 5.96 -5.55 -1.98
CA LEU A 97 6.16 -4.15 -2.36
C LEU A 97 7.28 -3.56 -1.50
N PRO A 98 8.09 -2.62 -2.02
CA PRO A 98 9.02 -1.87 -1.19
C PRO A 98 8.29 -1.19 -0.04
N GLY A 99 8.81 -1.24 1.17
CA GLY A 99 8.14 -0.62 2.32
C GLY A 99 8.42 -1.27 3.66
N GLY A 100 8.04 -0.56 4.71
CA GLY A 100 8.36 -0.94 6.07
C GLY A 100 7.55 -0.18 7.10
N LYS A 101 8.00 -0.25 8.35
CA LYS A 101 7.28 0.35 9.48
C LYS A 101 7.54 1.85 9.53
N THR A 102 6.57 2.59 10.03
CA THR A 102 6.76 4.01 10.33
C THR A 102 7.84 4.18 11.41
N GLU A 103 8.76 5.11 11.18
CA GLU A 103 9.83 5.48 12.11
C GLU A 103 9.61 6.84 12.76
N GLU A 104 10.33 7.09 13.85
CA GLU A 104 10.34 8.39 14.52
C GLU A 104 11.02 9.42 13.61
N GLY A 105 10.20 10.26 12.96
CA GLY A 105 10.66 11.28 12.02
C GLY A 105 9.87 11.31 10.71
N ASP A 106 9.18 10.20 10.37
CA ASP A 106 8.27 10.17 9.23
C ASP A 106 7.05 11.06 9.52
N LYS A 107 6.78 12.06 8.66
CA LYS A 107 5.65 12.98 8.87
C LYS A 107 4.30 12.31 8.56
N ASP A 108 4.30 11.41 7.59
CA ASP A 108 3.13 10.68 7.13
C ASP A 108 3.53 9.35 6.47
N GLU A 109 2.54 8.54 6.10
CA GLU A 109 2.76 7.24 5.48
C GLU A 109 3.38 7.34 4.06
N MET A 110 3.27 8.49 3.38
CA MET A 110 3.93 8.70 2.09
C MET A 110 5.43 8.85 2.27
N GLU A 111 5.85 9.61 3.30
CA GLU A 111 7.26 9.75 3.67
C GLU A 111 7.85 8.40 4.11
N THR A 112 7.14 7.62 4.94
CA THR A 112 7.55 6.25 5.30
C THR A 112 7.77 5.39 4.04
N ALA A 113 6.79 5.30 3.14
CA ALA A 113 6.88 4.42 1.97
C ALA A 113 8.04 4.81 1.02
N VAL A 114 8.28 6.12 0.85
CA VAL A 114 9.37 6.62 0.00
C VAL A 114 10.74 6.45 0.66
N ARG A 115 10.86 6.66 1.99
CA ARG A 115 12.09 6.40 2.74
C ARG A 115 12.50 4.93 2.62
N GLU A 116 11.58 4.02 2.91
CA GLU A 116 11.82 2.58 2.84
C GLU A 116 12.21 2.15 1.42
N ALA A 117 11.52 2.65 0.38
CA ALA A 117 11.92 2.36 -1.00
C ALA A 117 13.30 2.93 -1.36
N LYS A 118 13.73 4.04 -0.76
CA LYS A 118 15.08 4.56 -0.94
C LYS A 118 16.12 3.64 -0.30
N GLU A 119 15.84 3.11 0.89
CA GLU A 119 16.71 2.20 1.64
C GLU A 119 16.80 0.83 0.95
N GLU A 120 15.67 0.23 0.60
CA GLU A 120 15.59 -1.12 0.05
C GLU A 120 16.06 -1.21 -1.42
N ILE A 121 15.72 -0.22 -2.26
CA ILE A 121 15.93 -0.29 -3.72
C ILE A 121 16.64 0.93 -4.33
N GLY A 122 17.11 1.87 -3.51
CA GLY A 122 17.85 3.05 -3.96
C GLY A 122 16.99 4.11 -4.65
N LEU A 123 15.66 4.05 -4.50
CA LEU A 123 14.72 4.96 -5.16
C LEU A 123 14.87 6.39 -4.64
N GLN A 124 15.37 7.30 -5.49
CA GLN A 124 15.44 8.72 -5.12
C GLN A 124 14.06 9.37 -5.20
N PRO A 125 13.64 10.15 -4.17
CA PRO A 125 12.30 10.75 -4.12
C PRO A 125 11.96 11.65 -5.32
N ASN A 126 12.95 12.30 -5.93
CA ASN A 126 12.76 13.17 -7.09
C ASN A 126 12.43 12.42 -8.40
N LEU A 127 12.65 11.10 -8.45
CA LEU A 127 12.35 10.28 -9.63
C LEU A 127 10.88 9.89 -9.73
N VAL A 128 10.11 10.08 -8.66
CA VAL A 128 8.71 9.66 -8.58
C VAL A 128 7.81 10.82 -8.15
N SER A 129 6.55 10.74 -8.54
CA SER A 129 5.48 11.57 -8.01
C SER A 129 4.52 10.67 -7.26
N VAL A 130 4.34 10.88 -5.96
CA VAL A 130 3.23 10.26 -5.21
C VAL A 130 1.92 10.87 -5.73
N VAL A 131 0.97 9.99 -6.08
CA VAL A 131 -0.29 10.40 -6.75
C VAL A 131 -1.53 10.08 -5.93
N THR A 132 -1.50 9.03 -5.11
CA THR A 132 -2.60 8.73 -4.19
C THR A 132 -2.15 7.81 -3.07
N VAL A 133 -2.93 7.76 -2.00
CA VAL A 133 -2.85 6.76 -0.94
C VAL A 133 -4.14 5.92 -1.01
N LEU A 134 -4.01 4.60 -0.96
CA LEU A 134 -5.16 3.69 -0.91
C LEU A 134 -5.60 3.45 0.53
N GLU A 135 -6.79 2.90 0.71
CA GLU A 135 -7.30 2.52 2.02
C GLU A 135 -6.34 1.56 2.74
N PRO A 136 -6.17 1.73 4.07
CA PRO A 136 -5.32 0.85 4.86
C PRO A 136 -5.88 -0.57 4.91
N ILE A 137 -4.99 -1.54 4.94
CA ILE A 137 -5.30 -2.95 5.17
C ILE A 137 -4.72 -3.35 6.52
N PHE A 138 -5.50 -4.03 7.36
CA PHE A 138 -4.98 -4.62 8.58
C PHE A 138 -4.53 -6.06 8.35
N THR A 139 -3.43 -6.44 8.98
CA THR A 139 -2.97 -7.83 9.01
C THR A 139 -3.57 -8.59 10.20
N LYS A 140 -3.38 -9.92 10.23
CA LYS A 140 -3.77 -10.76 11.38
C LYS A 140 -3.13 -10.30 12.70
N SER A 141 -1.97 -9.66 12.64
CA SER A 141 -1.24 -9.12 13.81
C SER A 141 -1.63 -7.68 14.16
N LEU A 142 -2.69 -7.13 13.54
CA LEU A 142 -3.13 -5.74 13.69
C LEU A 142 -2.10 -4.69 13.26
N LEU A 143 -1.19 -5.05 12.36
CA LEU A 143 -0.38 -4.06 11.66
C LEU A 143 -1.28 -3.35 10.65
N ARG A 144 -1.36 -2.02 10.74
CA ARG A 144 -2.01 -1.17 9.74
C ARG A 144 -1.04 -0.93 8.60
N VAL A 145 -1.32 -1.46 7.42
CA VAL A 145 -0.47 -1.31 6.23
C VAL A 145 -1.14 -0.34 5.27
N VAL A 146 -0.45 0.75 4.93
CA VAL A 146 -0.96 1.83 4.08
C VAL A 146 -0.31 1.75 2.69
N PRO A 147 -1.06 1.41 1.63
CA PRO A 147 -0.51 1.39 0.28
C PRO A 147 -0.44 2.80 -0.32
N VAL A 148 0.76 3.22 -0.69
CA VAL A 148 1.04 4.52 -1.31
C VAL A 148 1.35 4.29 -2.78
N VAL A 149 0.66 4.98 -3.68
CA VAL A 149 0.86 4.85 -5.13
C VAL A 149 1.69 6.02 -5.64
N CYS A 150 2.77 5.72 -6.33
CA CYS A 150 3.58 6.70 -7.05
C CYS A 150 3.77 6.30 -8.52
N ILE A 151 4.09 7.29 -9.34
CA ILE A 151 4.42 7.10 -10.75
C ILE A 151 5.82 7.65 -11.00
N PHE A 152 6.66 6.91 -11.72
CA PHE A 152 7.95 7.41 -12.17
C PHE A 152 7.78 8.63 -13.09
N ASN A 153 8.47 9.71 -12.75
CA ASN A 153 8.63 10.88 -13.62
C ASN A 153 9.53 10.51 -14.81
N ASP A 154 10.62 9.79 -14.50
CA ASP A 154 11.59 9.24 -15.44
C ASP A 154 12.10 7.88 -14.94
N LYS A 155 11.60 6.79 -15.52
CA LYS A 155 12.00 5.43 -15.18
C LYS A 155 13.43 5.09 -15.67
N ASP A 156 13.91 5.72 -16.73
CA ASP A 156 15.24 5.42 -17.31
C ASP A 156 16.37 5.96 -16.43
N ALA A 157 16.08 7.06 -15.73
CA ALA A 157 16.95 7.65 -14.72
C ALA A 157 17.06 6.81 -13.44
N PHE A 158 16.09 5.90 -13.18
CA PHE A 158 16.16 5.00 -12.04
C PHE A 158 17.19 3.89 -12.27
N LYS A 159 18.29 3.96 -11.51
CA LYS A 159 19.31 2.92 -11.41
C LYS A 159 19.13 2.22 -10.06
N PRO A 160 18.51 1.03 -10.01
CA PRO A 160 18.23 0.35 -8.75
C PRO A 160 19.53 0.00 -8.04
N VAL A 161 19.56 0.23 -6.73
CA VAL A 161 20.64 -0.19 -5.83
C VAL A 161 19.96 -0.91 -4.69
N LEU A 162 20.00 -2.25 -4.70
CA LEU A 162 19.39 -3.06 -3.65
C LEU A 162 20.25 -3.04 -2.38
N ASN A 163 19.57 -3.02 -1.22
CA ASN A 163 20.19 -3.32 0.06
C ASN A 163 20.20 -4.86 0.29
N PRO A 164 21.36 -5.55 0.24
CA PRO A 164 21.41 -7.01 0.32
C PRO A 164 20.97 -7.58 1.68
N ASP A 165 20.98 -6.76 2.74
CA ASP A 165 20.51 -7.18 4.06
C ASP A 165 18.99 -7.39 4.08
N GLU A 166 18.25 -6.74 3.16
CA GLU A 166 16.79 -6.72 3.14
C GLU A 166 16.19 -7.26 1.84
N VAL A 167 16.89 -7.08 0.72
CA VAL A 167 16.41 -7.39 -0.62
C VAL A 167 17.41 -8.31 -1.31
N GLU A 168 16.94 -9.46 -1.77
CA GLU A 168 17.70 -10.38 -2.60
C GLU A 168 17.62 -9.97 -4.08
N GLU A 169 16.48 -9.44 -4.50
CA GLU A 169 16.21 -9.16 -5.90
C GLU A 169 15.19 -8.02 -6.08
N ILE A 170 15.39 -7.20 -7.11
CA ILE A 170 14.43 -6.19 -7.56
C ILE A 170 13.95 -6.59 -8.95
N PHE A 171 12.64 -6.69 -9.10
CA PHE A 171 12.02 -7.02 -10.38
C PHE A 171 10.71 -6.25 -10.52
N ASP A 172 10.00 -6.51 -11.61
CA ASP A 172 8.81 -5.79 -11.97
C ASP A 172 7.86 -6.71 -12.73
N VAL A 173 6.55 -6.46 -12.57
CA VAL A 173 5.49 -7.27 -13.16
C VAL A 173 4.45 -6.40 -13.85
N PRO A 174 3.74 -6.89 -14.89
CA PRO A 174 2.60 -6.17 -15.45
C PRO A 174 1.51 -5.99 -14.39
N LEU A 175 1.11 -4.75 -14.10
CA LEU A 175 0.06 -4.50 -13.09
C LEU A 175 -1.27 -5.15 -13.48
N GLU A 176 -1.55 -5.25 -14.79
CA GLU A 176 -2.80 -5.83 -15.29
C GLU A 176 -2.96 -7.32 -14.93
N MET A 177 -1.85 -8.03 -14.64
CA MET A 177 -1.91 -9.46 -14.30
C MET A 177 -2.78 -9.72 -13.06
N PHE A 178 -2.88 -8.74 -12.14
CA PHE A 178 -3.69 -8.86 -10.93
C PHE A 178 -5.20 -8.70 -11.16
N LEU A 179 -5.62 -8.48 -12.41
CA LEU A 179 -7.04 -8.47 -12.81
C LEU A 179 -7.44 -9.68 -13.65
N LYS A 180 -6.47 -10.56 -13.92
CA LYS A 180 -6.53 -11.67 -14.86
C LYS A 180 -6.51 -12.99 -14.09
N ASP A 181 -7.28 -13.96 -14.56
CA ASP A 181 -7.34 -15.30 -13.95
C ASP A 181 -6.22 -16.21 -14.49
N GLU A 182 -5.51 -15.75 -15.51
CA GLU A 182 -4.37 -16.39 -16.13
C GLU A 182 -3.20 -16.48 -15.16
N ASN A 183 -2.68 -17.70 -14.94
CA ASN A 183 -1.60 -18.00 -13.98
C ASN A 183 -1.92 -17.59 -12.54
N ARG A 184 -3.21 -17.51 -12.20
CA ARG A 184 -3.70 -17.30 -10.85
C ARG A 184 -4.18 -18.61 -10.24
N ARG A 185 -3.89 -18.79 -8.96
CA ARG A 185 -4.51 -19.80 -8.09
C ARG A 185 -5.17 -19.10 -6.90
N ALA A 186 -6.17 -19.74 -6.31
CA ALA A 186 -6.71 -19.31 -5.03
C ALA A 186 -6.96 -20.50 -4.13
N GLU A 187 -6.83 -20.26 -2.83
CA GLU A 187 -7.17 -21.23 -1.81
C GLU A 187 -8.18 -20.63 -0.83
N ASP A 188 -9.22 -21.41 -0.52
CA ASP A 188 -10.14 -21.08 0.57
C ASP A 188 -9.39 -21.09 1.90
N ARG A 189 -9.68 -20.07 2.69
CA ARG A 189 -9.23 -19.91 4.07
C ARG A 189 -10.38 -19.42 4.92
N GLU A 190 -10.22 -19.60 6.22
CA GLU A 190 -11.18 -19.10 7.20
C GLU A 190 -10.43 -18.36 8.30
N TRP A 191 -11.01 -17.26 8.77
CA TRP A 191 -10.56 -16.56 9.96
C TRP A 191 -11.76 -16.07 10.76
N GLN A 192 -11.84 -16.48 12.03
CA GLN A 192 -12.97 -16.17 12.92
C GLN A 192 -14.34 -16.52 12.31
N GLY A 193 -14.43 -17.66 11.61
CA GLY A 193 -15.67 -18.11 10.94
C GLY A 193 -15.98 -17.41 9.62
N ILE A 194 -15.18 -16.42 9.20
CA ILE A 194 -15.33 -15.73 7.93
C ILE A 194 -14.40 -16.35 6.89
N LYS A 195 -14.99 -16.90 5.83
CA LYS A 195 -14.24 -17.43 4.69
C LYS A 195 -13.64 -16.30 3.85
N TYR A 196 -12.46 -16.54 3.30
CA TYR A 196 -11.79 -15.67 2.35
C TYR A 196 -10.92 -16.46 1.37
N LEU A 197 -10.61 -15.85 0.23
CA LEU A 197 -9.74 -16.41 -0.79
C LEU A 197 -8.34 -15.84 -0.62
N LEU A 198 -7.36 -16.73 -0.45
CA LEU A 198 -5.95 -16.39 -0.52
C LEU A 198 -5.49 -16.52 -1.98
N HIS A 199 -5.13 -15.40 -2.60
CA HIS A 199 -4.74 -15.37 -4.01
C HIS A 199 -3.23 -15.59 -4.18
N PHE A 200 -2.87 -16.30 -5.25
CA PHE A 200 -1.51 -16.60 -5.67
C PHE A 200 -1.39 -16.29 -7.15
N PHE A 201 -0.33 -15.59 -7.54
CA PHE A 201 -0.01 -15.27 -8.93
C PHE A 201 1.40 -15.76 -9.23
N ASP A 202 1.52 -16.63 -10.22
CA ASP A 202 2.80 -17.15 -10.69
C ASP A 202 3.31 -16.24 -11.83
N TYR A 203 4.51 -15.71 -11.69
CA TYR A 203 5.16 -14.86 -12.70
C TYR A 203 6.55 -15.41 -13.05
N THR A 204 6.89 -15.45 -14.33
CA THR A 204 8.23 -15.87 -14.78
C THR A 204 8.90 -14.72 -15.52
N LYS A 205 10.12 -14.37 -15.13
CA LYS A 205 10.98 -13.41 -15.82
C LYS A 205 12.39 -13.99 -15.90
N ASP A 206 12.97 -14.00 -17.09
CA ASP A 206 14.33 -14.51 -17.33
C ASP A 206 14.57 -15.91 -16.73
N ASP A 207 13.62 -16.82 -16.93
CA ASP A 207 13.56 -18.19 -16.38
C ASP A 207 13.46 -18.30 -14.84
N ILE A 208 13.36 -17.18 -14.13
CA ILE A 208 13.15 -17.12 -12.68
C ILE A 208 11.65 -17.03 -12.40
N LYS A 209 11.16 -17.91 -11.51
CA LYS A 209 9.76 -17.92 -11.07
C LYS A 209 9.59 -17.16 -9.77
N TYR A 210 8.60 -16.27 -9.74
CA TYR A 210 8.18 -15.51 -8.58
C TYR A 210 6.75 -15.87 -8.23
N LEU A 211 6.49 -16.03 -6.94
CA LEU A 211 5.16 -16.25 -6.40
C LEU A 211 4.72 -14.99 -5.67
N ILE A 212 3.73 -14.29 -6.22
CA ILE A 212 3.12 -13.13 -5.59
C ILE A 212 1.83 -13.58 -4.90
N TRP A 213 1.75 -13.45 -3.58
CA TRP A 213 0.64 -13.99 -2.81
C TRP A 213 0.35 -13.16 -1.55
N GLY A 214 -0.69 -13.55 -0.80
CA GLY A 214 -0.98 -12.98 0.50
C GLY A 214 -1.33 -11.49 0.47
N LEU A 215 -0.75 -10.72 1.39
CA LEU A 215 -1.02 -9.29 1.51
C LEU A 215 -0.59 -8.53 0.23
N THR A 216 0.57 -8.87 -0.33
CA THR A 216 1.09 -8.24 -1.56
C THR A 216 0.12 -8.42 -2.72
N ALA A 217 -0.33 -9.65 -2.97
CA ALA A 217 -1.32 -9.92 -4.03
C ALA A 217 -2.63 -9.15 -3.79
N GLY A 218 -3.09 -9.10 -2.55
CA GLY A 218 -4.26 -8.33 -2.15
C GLY A 218 -4.20 -6.85 -2.48
N ILE A 219 -3.12 -6.21 -2.06
CA ILE A 219 -2.85 -4.80 -2.33
C ILE A 219 -2.79 -4.55 -3.84
N LEU A 220 -2.16 -5.45 -4.60
CA LEU A 220 -1.99 -5.30 -6.04
C LEU A 220 -3.27 -5.53 -6.84
N ILE A 221 -4.13 -6.47 -6.43
CA ILE A 221 -5.49 -6.61 -6.99
C ILE A 221 -6.23 -5.29 -6.81
N ARG A 222 -6.23 -4.74 -5.59
CA ARG A 222 -6.94 -3.48 -5.30
C ARG A 222 -6.37 -2.32 -6.10
N ALA A 223 -5.05 -2.17 -6.12
CA ALA A 223 -4.37 -1.11 -6.86
C ALA A 223 -4.65 -1.21 -8.36
N ALA A 224 -4.59 -2.41 -8.94
CA ALA A 224 -4.91 -2.63 -10.34
C ALA A 224 -6.37 -2.25 -10.63
N SER A 225 -7.33 -2.61 -9.77
CA SER A 225 -8.74 -2.25 -9.95
C SER A 225 -8.96 -0.74 -9.95
N VAL A 226 -8.24 0.00 -9.08
CA VAL A 226 -8.29 1.48 -9.04
C VAL A 226 -7.63 2.11 -10.27
N VAL A 227 -6.47 1.59 -10.69
CA VAL A 227 -5.70 2.10 -11.83
C VAL A 227 -6.46 1.89 -13.14
N TYR A 228 -6.98 0.68 -13.36
CA TYR A 228 -7.70 0.31 -14.58
C TYR A 228 -9.21 0.60 -14.53
N GLN A 229 -9.73 1.06 -13.39
CA GLN A 229 -11.16 1.35 -13.16
C GLN A 229 -12.09 0.17 -13.53
N ARG A 230 -11.67 -1.05 -13.21
CA ARG A 230 -12.46 -2.27 -13.45
C ARG A 230 -12.18 -3.32 -12.38
N SER A 231 -13.14 -4.20 -12.18
CA SER A 231 -12.97 -5.37 -11.31
C SER A 231 -12.12 -6.46 -11.97
N PRO A 232 -11.47 -7.33 -11.17
CA PRO A 232 -10.79 -8.52 -11.69
C PRO A 232 -11.79 -9.51 -12.33
N SER A 233 -11.29 -10.37 -13.21
CA SER A 233 -12.08 -11.41 -13.88
C SER A 233 -12.41 -12.62 -12.99
N PHE A 234 -12.05 -12.56 -11.71
CA PHE A 234 -12.25 -13.61 -10.72
C PHE A 234 -12.91 -13.05 -9.47
N GLN A 235 -13.48 -13.94 -8.65
CA GLN A 235 -14.11 -13.52 -7.40
C GLN A 235 -13.07 -13.00 -6.42
N GLU A 236 -13.28 -11.77 -5.95
CA GLU A 236 -12.60 -11.24 -4.77
C GLU A 236 -13.35 -11.71 -3.52
N GLN A 237 -12.64 -12.34 -2.59
CA GLN A 237 -13.18 -12.59 -1.26
C GLN A 237 -12.10 -12.28 -0.23
N HIS A 238 -12.09 -11.03 0.24
CA HIS A 238 -11.05 -10.53 1.12
C HIS A 238 -11.19 -11.07 2.55
N PRO A 239 -10.08 -11.25 3.29
CA PRO A 239 -10.15 -11.58 4.69
C PRO A 239 -10.95 -10.55 5.48
N GLY A 240 -11.82 -11.00 6.39
CA GLY A 240 -12.64 -10.10 7.20
C GLY A 240 -11.80 -9.04 7.93
N TYR A 241 -10.60 -9.39 8.39
CA TYR A 241 -9.69 -8.47 9.08
C TYR A 241 -9.11 -7.36 8.21
N TRP A 242 -9.21 -7.40 6.87
CA TRP A 242 -8.78 -6.27 6.04
C TRP A 242 -9.62 -5.02 6.27
N ASN A 243 -10.92 -5.22 6.53
CA ASN A 243 -11.90 -4.15 6.80
C ASN A 243 -12.37 -4.13 8.26
N SER A 244 -12.24 -5.26 8.98
CA SER A 244 -12.88 -5.46 10.27
C SER A 244 -12.00 -5.01 11.43
N ILE A 245 -12.21 -3.76 11.82
CA ILE A 245 -12.05 -3.35 13.22
C ILE A 245 -13.36 -3.46 14.01
N PHE A 246 -14.49 -3.62 13.31
CA PHE A 246 -15.81 -3.80 13.92
C PHE A 246 -15.84 -4.88 15.02
N GLN A 247 -15.15 -6.01 14.81
CA GLN A 247 -15.19 -7.12 15.78
C GLN A 247 -14.33 -6.90 17.04
N LYS A 248 -13.33 -6.01 17.01
CA LYS A 248 -12.48 -5.74 18.19
C LYS A 248 -12.99 -4.58 19.03
N ILE A 249 -13.66 -3.61 18.40
CA ILE A 249 -14.37 -2.53 19.12
C ILE A 249 -15.56 -3.12 19.90
N GLU A 250 -16.39 -4.01 19.34
CA GLU A 250 -17.47 -4.66 20.12
C GLU A 250 -16.96 -5.45 21.33
N LYS A 251 -15.80 -6.10 21.21
CA LYS A 251 -15.19 -6.84 22.33
C LYS A 251 -14.51 -5.96 23.37
N LEU A 252 -14.06 -4.75 23.01
CA LEU A 252 -13.38 -3.81 23.91
C LEU A 252 -14.34 -2.80 24.55
N LEU A 253 -15.41 -2.42 23.87
CA LEU A 253 -16.42 -1.46 24.37
C LEU A 253 -17.65 -2.14 24.99
N GLY A 254 -17.76 -3.47 24.89
CA GLY A 254 -18.98 -4.19 25.24
C GLY A 254 -20.13 -3.85 24.29
N PRO A 255 -21.22 -4.63 24.28
CA PRO A 255 -22.39 -4.28 23.49
C PRO A 255 -22.95 -2.95 23.98
N CYS A 256 -23.04 -1.96 23.10
CA CYS A 256 -23.80 -0.73 23.36
C CYS A 256 -25.22 -1.13 23.76
N ARG A 257 -25.60 -0.82 25.01
CA ARG A 257 -26.99 -0.85 25.48
C ARG A 257 -27.63 0.49 25.23
#